data_AF-A0A0P9H6F1-F1
#
_entry.id   AF-A0A0P9H6F1-F1
#
_cell.length_a   1.000
_cell.length_b   1.000
_cell.length_c   1.000
_cell.angle_alpha   90.00
_cell.angle_beta   90.00
_cell.angle_gamma   90.00
#
_symmetry.space_group_name_H-M   'P 1'
#
loop_
_entity.id
_entity.type
_entity.pdbx_description
1 polymer ?
#
loop_
_entity_poly.entity_id
_entity_poly.type
_entity_poly.pdbx_seq_one_letter_code
_entity_poly.pdbx_strand_id
1 'polypeptide(L)'
;MIAATFERVLAEAGPRQAAVLRRCAVPHWFDAGVLALLRERPDGNERVLEQLAAYSFVRPVGPGRYAYQEDVRAALLAAWRAEQPAELADLHRQLFAHFVARTAASPAT
;
A
#
# COMPACT_ATOMS: atom_id res chain seq x y z
N MET A 1 -11.33 -16.89 4.08
CA MET A 1 -11.42 -17.07 2.61
C MET A 1 -10.76 -15.95 1.80
N ILE A 2 -10.74 -14.69 2.26
CA ILE A 2 -10.22 -13.57 1.47
C ILE A 2 -8.69 -13.62 1.26
N ALA A 3 -7.91 -14.08 2.24
CA ALA A 3 -6.46 -14.27 2.07
C ALA A 3 -6.08 -15.22 0.93
N ALA A 4 -6.84 -16.30 0.72
CA ALA A 4 -6.60 -17.25 -0.38
C ALA A 4 -6.87 -16.63 -1.76
N THR A 5 -7.86 -15.73 -1.85
CA THR A 5 -8.12 -14.95 -3.06
C THR A 5 -7.00 -13.96 -3.35
N PHE A 6 -6.43 -13.34 -2.31
CA PHE A 6 -5.31 -12.41 -2.46
C PHE A 6 -4.03 -13.11 -2.92
N GLU A 7 -3.69 -14.28 -2.37
CA GLU A 7 -2.54 -15.06 -2.83
C GLU A 7 -2.67 -15.43 -4.32
N ARG A 8 -3.88 -15.75 -4.78
CA ARG A 8 -4.12 -15.99 -6.22
C ARG A 8 -3.90 -14.73 -7.05
N VAL A 9 -4.38 -13.58 -6.58
CA VAL A 9 -4.13 -12.27 -7.22
C VAL A 9 -2.63 -11.96 -7.28
N LEU A 10 -1.86 -12.25 -6.22
CA LEU A 10 -0.41 -12.10 -6.24
C LEU A 10 0.28 -13.03 -7.23
N ALA A 11 -0.17 -14.28 -7.34
CA ALA A 11 0.40 -15.27 -8.25
C ALA A 11 0.10 -14.97 -9.73
N GLU A 12 -1.10 -14.44 -10.02
CA GLU A 12 -1.49 -13.98 -11.36
C GLU A 12 -0.84 -12.64 -11.71
N ALA A 13 -0.52 -11.82 -10.71
CA ALA A 13 0.22 -10.58 -10.89
C ALA A 13 1.69 -10.87 -11.21
N GLY A 14 2.23 -10.18 -12.23
CA GLY A 14 3.67 -10.19 -12.46
C GLY A 14 4.44 -9.73 -11.21
N PRO A 15 5.72 -10.13 -11.04
CA PRO A 15 6.48 -9.96 -9.78
C PRO A 15 6.52 -8.50 -9.30
N ARG A 16 6.60 -7.55 -10.24
CA ARG A 16 6.57 -6.12 -9.93
C ARG A 16 5.24 -5.67 -9.33
N GLN A 17 4.12 -6.14 -9.87
CA GLN A 17 2.79 -5.77 -9.39
C GLN A 17 2.50 -6.42 -8.03
N ALA A 18 2.91 -7.68 -7.85
CA ALA A 18 2.82 -8.39 -6.58
C ALA A 18 3.60 -7.67 -5.46
N ALA A 19 4.81 -7.17 -5.75
CA ALA A 19 5.60 -6.38 -4.79
C ALA A 19 4.87 -5.09 -4.36
N VAL A 20 4.27 -4.36 -5.31
CA VAL A 20 3.49 -3.14 -5.01
C VAL A 20 2.27 -3.49 -4.16
N LEU A 21 1.54 -4.54 -4.52
CA LEU A 21 0.39 -5.02 -3.76
C LEU A 21 0.76 -5.36 -2.31
N ARG A 22 1.89 -6.04 -2.08
CA ARG A 22 2.40 -6.35 -0.73
C ARG A 22 2.80 -5.09 0.03
N ARG A 23 3.49 -4.14 -0.61
CA ARG A 23 3.93 -2.89 0.04
C ARG A 23 2.76 -2.00 0.46
N CYS A 24 1.65 -2.00 -0.29
CA CYS A 24 0.45 -1.23 0.05
C CYS A 24 -0.25 -1.70 1.33
N ALA A 25 0.05 -2.89 1.84
CA ALA A 25 -0.47 -3.36 3.14
C ALA A 25 0.24 -2.71 4.34
N VAL A 26 1.43 -2.13 4.14
CA VAL A 26 2.23 -1.53 5.20
C VAL A 26 1.52 -0.30 5.79
N PRO A 27 1.20 0.75 5.01
CA PRO A 27 0.44 1.88 5.55
C PRO A 27 -1.01 1.48 5.88
N HIS A 28 -1.69 2.29 6.70
CA HIS A 28 -3.11 2.08 7.00
C HIS A 28 -4.01 2.44 5.79
N TRP A 29 -3.60 3.44 5.02
CA TRP A 29 -4.23 3.86 3.78
C TRP A 29 -3.15 4.33 2.80
N PHE A 30 -3.47 4.37 1.51
CA PHE A 30 -2.59 4.85 0.46
C PHE A 30 -3.34 5.73 -0.56
N ASP A 31 -2.60 6.65 -1.16
CA ASP A 31 -2.99 7.50 -2.28
C ASP A 31 -1.88 7.48 -3.35
N ALA A 32 -2.02 8.28 -4.42
CA ALA A 32 -1.02 8.35 -5.48
C ALA A 32 0.37 8.80 -4.96
N GLY A 33 0.43 9.67 -3.95
CA GLY A 33 1.68 10.12 -3.34
C GLY A 33 2.37 9.03 -2.52
N VAL A 34 1.60 8.26 -1.75
CA VAL A 34 2.12 7.08 -1.04
C VAL A 34 2.59 6.01 -2.03
N LEU A 35 1.87 5.80 -3.14
CA LEU A 35 2.31 4.88 -4.19
C LEU A 35 3.63 5.32 -4.83
N ALA A 36 3.85 6.63 -5.01
CA ALA A 36 5.11 7.14 -5.55
C ALA A 36 6.31 6.72 -4.69
N LEU A 37 6.14 6.77 -3.37
CA LEU A 37 7.12 6.29 -2.40
C LEU A 37 7.29 4.76 -2.47
N LEU A 38 6.20 4.00 -2.36
CA LEU A 38 6.25 2.52 -2.30
C LEU A 38 6.79 1.88 -3.60
N ARG A 39 6.58 2.54 -4.73
CA ARG A 39 7.06 2.13 -6.06
C ARG A 39 8.45 2.69 -6.40
N GLU A 40 8.97 3.59 -5.56
CA GLU A 40 10.20 4.34 -5.81
C GLU A 40 10.18 5.02 -7.19
N ARG A 41 9.01 5.56 -7.58
CA ARG A 41 8.77 6.13 -8.90
C ARG A 41 7.80 7.31 -8.85
N PRO A 42 8.18 8.50 -9.34
CA PRO A 42 7.33 9.69 -9.27
C PRO A 42 6.10 9.62 -10.19
N ASP A 43 6.19 8.91 -11.32
CA ASP A 43 5.18 8.97 -12.37
C ASP A 43 4.23 7.76 -12.45
N GLY A 44 3.04 8.01 -13.02
CA GLY A 44 2.05 6.99 -13.35
C GLY A 44 1.36 6.38 -12.13
N ASN A 45 1.42 7.03 -10.98
CA ASN A 45 0.84 6.54 -9.72
C ASN A 45 -0.68 6.59 -9.70
N GLU A 46 -1.30 7.60 -10.34
CA GLU A 46 -2.76 7.69 -10.53
C GLU A 46 -3.32 6.45 -11.22
N ARG A 47 -2.75 6.07 -12.37
CA ARG A 47 -3.17 4.88 -13.12
C ARG A 47 -3.00 3.59 -12.32
N VAL A 48 -1.95 3.48 -11.51
CA VAL A 48 -1.76 2.32 -10.63
C VAL A 48 -2.77 2.34 -9.49
N LEU A 49 -3.09 3.51 -8.93
CA LEU A 49 -4.11 3.65 -7.90
C LEU A 49 -5.48 3.21 -8.41
N GLU A 50 -5.86 3.62 -9.63
CA GLU A 50 -7.09 3.20 -10.30
C GLU A 50 -7.14 1.68 -10.49
N GLN A 51 -6.03 1.07 -10.92
CA GLN A 51 -5.93 -0.39 -11.06
C GLN A 51 -6.08 -1.10 -9.71
N LEU A 52 -5.46 -0.56 -8.66
CA LEU A 52 -5.57 -1.12 -7.31
C LEU A 52 -7.00 -1.00 -6.77
N ALA A 53 -7.66 0.14 -7.01
CA ALA A 53 -9.03 0.39 -6.59
C ALA A 53 -10.06 -0.58 -7.21
N ALA A 54 -9.72 -1.22 -8.33
CA ALA A 54 -10.57 -2.22 -8.97
C ALA A 54 -10.61 -3.57 -8.23
N TYR A 55 -9.66 -3.84 -7.33
CA TYR A 55 -9.68 -5.06 -6.53
C TYR A 55 -10.76 -5.00 -5.44
N SER A 56 -11.52 -6.07 -5.28
CA SER A 56 -12.63 -6.15 -4.31
C SER A 56 -12.20 -5.99 -2.84
N PHE A 57 -10.94 -6.24 -2.53
CA PHE A 57 -10.36 -6.06 -1.19
C PHE A 57 -9.80 -4.64 -0.95
N VAL A 58 -9.91 -3.74 -1.92
CA VAL A 58 -9.54 -2.33 -1.78
C VAL A 58 -10.80 -1.50 -1.62
N ARG A 59 -10.83 -0.61 -0.63
CA ARG A 59 -12.00 0.22 -0.32
C ARG A 59 -11.61 1.70 -0.25
N PRO A 60 -12.46 2.61 -0.72
CA PRO A 60 -12.25 4.04 -0.52
C PRO A 60 -12.42 4.39 0.98
N VAL A 61 -11.53 5.25 1.49
CA VAL A 61 -11.57 5.75 2.88
C VAL A 61 -11.60 7.29 2.95
N GLY A 62 -11.63 7.95 1.80
CA GLY A 62 -11.75 9.41 1.66
C GLY A 62 -11.40 9.84 0.23
N PRO A 63 -11.45 11.14 -0.07
CA PRO A 63 -11.10 11.65 -1.40
C PRO A 63 -9.69 11.20 -1.82
N GLY A 64 -9.59 10.44 -2.92
CA GLY A 64 -8.33 9.94 -3.47
C GLY A 64 -7.57 8.93 -2.59
N ARG A 65 -8.19 8.43 -1.50
CA ARG A 65 -7.54 7.55 -0.53
C ARG A 65 -8.22 6.20 -0.45
N TYR A 66 -7.40 5.15 -0.41
CA TYR A 66 -7.84 3.77 -0.37
C TYR A 66 -7.15 3.01 0.75
N ALA A 67 -7.79 1.95 1.22
CA ALA A 67 -7.23 1.03 2.18
C ALA A 67 -7.58 -0.41 1.78
N TYR A 68 -6.77 -1.36 2.24
CA TYR A 68 -7.14 -2.77 2.18
C TYR A 68 -8.19 -3.08 3.23
N GLN A 69 -9.01 -4.10 2.96
CA GLN A 69 -9.83 -4.73 3.99
C GLN A 69 -8.94 -5.20 5.15
N GLU A 70 -9.44 -5.06 6.37
CA GLU A 70 -8.62 -5.25 7.58
C GLU A 70 -8.03 -6.66 7.69
N ASP A 71 -8.79 -7.68 7.31
CA ASP A 71 -8.35 -9.07 7.33
C ASP A 71 -7.24 -9.35 6.30
N VAL A 72 -7.35 -8.78 5.10
CA VAL A 72 -6.31 -8.84 4.06
C VAL A 72 -5.05 -8.12 4.52
N ARG A 73 -5.20 -6.92 5.08
CA ARG A 73 -4.08 -6.14 5.59
C ARG A 73 -3.37 -6.87 6.73
N ALA A 74 -4.12 -7.42 7.68
CA ALA A 74 -3.58 -8.15 8.82
C ALA A 74 -2.78 -9.39 8.37
N ALA A 75 -3.30 -10.16 7.42
CA ALA A 75 -2.61 -11.32 6.85
C ALA A 75 -1.28 -10.92 6.19
N LEU A 76 -1.28 -9.85 5.39
CA LEU A 76 -0.08 -9.37 4.70
C LEU A 76 0.96 -8.80 5.64
N LEU A 77 0.54 -8.07 6.68
CA LEU A 77 1.45 -7.58 7.70
C LEU A 77 2.07 -8.72 8.52
N ALA A 78 1.32 -9.80 8.78
CA ALA A 78 1.87 -10.99 9.42
C ALA A 78 2.97 -11.62 8.55
N ALA A 79 2.73 -11.77 7.24
CA ALA A 79 3.73 -12.27 6.29
C ALA A 79 4.98 -11.37 6.24
N TRP A 80 4.81 -10.04 6.15
CA TRP A 80 5.93 -9.08 6.21
C TRP A 80 6.80 -9.24 7.45
N ARG A 81 6.19 -9.39 8.63
CA ARG A 81 6.90 -9.56 9.90
C ARG A 81 7.68 -10.87 9.96
N ALA A 82 7.18 -11.92 9.33
CA ALA A 82 7.82 -13.23 9.29
C ALA A 82 8.96 -13.31 8.27
N GLU A 83 8.76 -12.73 7.08
CA GLU A 83 9.67 -12.90 5.94
C GLU A 83 10.74 -11.81 5.85
N GLN A 84 10.36 -10.55 6.10
CA GLN A 84 11.19 -9.37 5.78
C GLN A 84 11.08 -8.26 6.85
N PRO A 85 11.38 -8.56 8.13
CA PRO A 85 11.19 -7.59 9.22
C PRO A 85 12.06 -6.33 9.10
N ALA A 86 13.26 -6.44 8.51
CA ALA A 86 14.16 -5.31 8.29
C ALA A 86 13.59 -4.33 7.24
N GLU A 87 13.18 -4.83 6.06
CA GLU A 87 12.58 -4.00 5.02
C GLU A 87 11.23 -3.41 5.48
N LEU A 88 10.46 -4.14 6.29
CA LEU A 88 9.25 -3.59 6.92
C LEU A 88 9.57 -2.38 7.81
N ALA A 89 10.63 -2.45 8.62
CA ALA A 89 11.06 -1.34 9.45
C ALA A 89 11.52 -0.14 8.62
N ASP A 90 12.21 -0.37 7.51
CA ASP A 90 12.61 0.66 6.56
C ASP A 90 11.42 1.35 5.90
N LEU A 91 10.44 0.58 5.43
CA LEU A 91 9.21 1.11 4.86
C LEU A 91 8.43 1.94 5.88
N HIS A 92 8.33 1.49 7.13
CA HIS A 92 7.70 2.30 8.18
C HIS A 92 8.45 3.63 8.41
N ARG A 93 9.78 3.63 8.43
CA ARG A 93 10.57 4.88 8.54
C ARG A 93 10.31 5.83 7.38
N GLN A 94 10.32 5.32 6.15
CA GLN A 94 10.08 6.12 4.95
C GLN A 94 8.66 6.70 4.94
N LEU A 95 7.65 5.90 5.27
CA LEU A 95 6.26 6.33 5.36
C LEU A 95 6.07 7.38 6.46
N PHE A 96 6.69 7.18 7.62
CA PHE A 96 6.66 8.17 8.70
C PHE A 96 7.22 9.51 8.23
N ALA A 97 8.42 9.52 7.64
CA ALA A 97 9.03 10.75 7.10
C ALA A 97 8.13 11.43 6.05
N HIS A 98 7.52 10.65 5.16
CA HIS A 98 6.60 11.15 4.14
C HIS A 98 5.35 11.82 4.76
N PHE A 99 4.71 11.20 5.76
CA PHE A 99 3.54 11.78 6.41
C PHE A 99 3.88 13.00 7.28
N VAL A 100 5.03 13.01 7.95
CA VAL A 100 5.52 14.19 8.68
C VAL A 100 5.72 15.36 7.71
N ALA A 101 6.37 15.14 6.56
CA ALA A 101 6.58 16.20 5.57
C ALA A 101 5.25 16.74 5.03
N ARG A 102 4.25 15.87 4.78
CA ARG A 102 2.93 16.28 4.29
C ARG A 102 2.14 17.09 5.30
N THR A 103 2.19 16.73 6.59
CA THR A 103 1.51 17.48 7.65
C THR A 103 2.16 18.84 7.90
N ALA A 104 3.48 18.95 7.77
CA ALA A 104 4.17 20.25 7.82
C ALA A 104 3.85 21.15 6.61
N ALA A 105 3.58 20.56 5.44
CA ALA A 105 3.27 21.29 4.21
C ALA A 105 1.78 21.69 4.05
N SER A 106 0.87 21.08 4.80
CA SER A 106 -0.53 21.51 4.89
C SER A 106 -0.71 22.39 6.13
N PRO A 107 -0.75 23.73 6.00
CA PRO A 107 -1.20 24.56 7.12
C PRO A 107 -2.65 24.20 7.44
N ALA A 108 -2.94 23.95 8.71
CA ALA A 108 -4.30 23.71 9.19
C ALA A 108 -5.21 24.83 8.66
N THR A 109 -6.16 24.46 7.80
CA THR A 109 -7.26 25.34 7.39
C THR A 109 -8.35 25.29 8.44
#